data_AF-A0A1E5NG79-F1
#
_entry.id   AF-A0A1E5NG79-F1
#
_cell.length_a   1.000
_cell.length_b   1.000
_cell.length_c   1.000
_cell.angle_alpha   90.00
_cell.angle_beta   90.00
_cell.angle_gamma   90.00
#
_symmetry.space_group_name_H-M   'P 1'
#
loop_
_entity.id
_entity.type
_entity.pdbx_description
1 polymer ?
#
loop_
_entity_poly.entity_id
_entity_poly.type
_entity_poly.pdbx_seq_one_letter_code
_entity_poly.pdbx_strand_id
1 'polypeptide(L)'
;MIKRKPYHFLRNKIYKLPPAPYINFEEFATYIKINGNIYSENTYNTYSSYEFKVNKRGGDVSKVSFSTPLNYFNINDKVEYYLNGKKRFAGYIESIDNAGLNLSIIPIWGRLLHQYIQGDLILESTKGALDIVLSLREKIEEMNIIFDEKNITLNNDKEITMSFSGKNISDILDEVEENLSDTWCWGVDFDGYFYFKEFSDIPAKKLNWYNNDFSDSEYEEDSADLVSRYIIKMKDTITNEEGNEEEVYRTLPKIVGADKLYPPIPLEQEIGIKTDIFEIEYKLENYDLAYQFAYQFLTNQNKKEIVKIKTLNIKNYDLNINECIECILKPTNNFYQIIDFNDFTETESRLNEVYSSDIIDIDASIEYRKYPNYKQQQSVALTDIDKYYKQICNQSYNITKIVIFFSDGIQDDSIKSSNVSAVFQIEDKEHFQRKYFTNGFGVFDVRGYDKRNIIITSERGNILYDKFICFFDIGSRIADMNIRTIDYKFEKNSLNIDLELAKMNINLTNYLYNQEERRKNLERILNNSGF
;
A
#
# COMPACT_ATOMS: atom_id res chain seq x y z
N MET A 1 44.74 7.86 60.59
CA MET A 1 44.03 7.20 59.47
C MET A 1 42.71 7.95 59.30
N ILE A 2 42.27 8.50 58.16
CA ILE A 2 42.63 8.42 56.74
C ILE A 2 42.75 9.89 56.26
N LYS A 3 43.93 10.30 55.77
CA LYS A 3 44.11 11.64 55.18
C LYS A 3 43.46 11.63 53.80
N ARG A 4 42.34 12.35 53.64
CA ARG A 4 41.80 12.71 52.32
C ARG A 4 42.87 13.50 51.57
N LYS A 5 43.47 12.91 50.54
CA LYS A 5 44.28 13.67 49.58
C LYS A 5 43.32 14.38 48.62
N PRO A 6 43.45 15.69 48.40
CA PRO A 6 42.70 16.36 47.34
C PRO A 6 43.21 15.83 46.00
N TYR A 7 42.30 15.41 45.13
CA TYR A 7 42.64 15.09 43.76
C TYR A 7 43.03 16.39 43.06
N HIS A 8 44.35 16.66 42.99
CA HIS A 8 44.89 17.67 42.09
C HIS A 8 44.78 17.13 40.66
N PHE A 9 43.79 17.61 39.93
CA PHE A 9 43.78 17.51 38.47
C PHE A 9 45.01 18.25 37.94
N LEU A 10 46.02 17.50 37.49
CA LEU A 10 47.17 18.04 36.78
C LEU A 10 46.69 18.63 35.46
N ARG A 11 46.67 19.96 35.39
CA ARG A 11 46.19 20.81 34.29
C ARG A 11 46.90 20.62 32.93
N ASN A 12 47.85 19.68 32.82
CA ASN A 12 48.71 19.50 31.64
C ASN A 12 48.68 18.08 31.00
N LYS A 13 47.76 17.20 31.40
CA LYS A 13 47.49 15.98 30.62
C LYS A 13 46.17 16.14 29.88
N ILE A 14 46.24 16.82 28.73
CA ILE A 14 45.21 16.68 27.70
C ILE A 14 45.27 15.21 27.30
N TYR A 15 44.30 14.41 27.73
CA TYR A 15 44.04 13.13 27.08
C TYR A 15 43.65 13.48 25.65
N LYS A 16 44.62 13.44 24.73
CA LYS A 16 44.34 13.40 23.30
C LYS A 16 43.69 12.05 23.06
N LEU A 17 42.36 11.99 23.18
CA LEU A 17 41.61 11.04 22.37
C LEU A 17 42.18 11.17 20.96
N PRO A 18 42.66 10.09 20.32
CA PRO A 18 43.02 10.17 18.92
C PRO A 18 41.84 10.82 18.19
N PRO A 19 42.06 11.78 17.28
CA PRO A 19 40.96 12.28 16.47
C PRO A 19 40.25 11.07 15.86
N ALA A 20 38.92 11.10 15.88
CA ALA A 20 38.15 10.05 15.22
C ALA A 20 38.72 9.85 13.80
N PRO A 21 38.83 8.59 13.32
CA PRO A 21 39.34 8.34 11.98
C PRO A 21 38.58 9.24 11.00
N TYR A 22 39.32 9.91 10.12
CA TYR A 22 38.72 10.78 9.10
C TYR A 22 37.88 9.89 8.18
N ILE A 23 36.56 10.04 8.29
CA ILE A 23 35.59 9.42 7.38
C ILE A 23 35.44 10.41 6.23
N ASN A 24 35.62 9.96 4.98
CA ASN A 24 35.46 10.83 3.82
C ASN A 24 34.01 11.34 3.77
N PHE A 25 33.81 12.61 3.42
CA PHE A 25 32.47 13.21 3.29
C PHE A 25 31.51 12.35 2.46
N GLU A 26 32.01 11.80 1.36
CA GLU A 26 31.27 10.93 0.44
C GLU A 26 30.73 9.66 1.10
N GLU A 27 31.32 9.19 2.20
CA GLU A 27 30.92 7.95 2.88
C GLU A 27 29.69 8.13 3.78
N PHE A 28 29.28 9.38 4.08
CA PHE A 28 28.16 9.63 5.00
C PHE A 28 27.21 10.74 4.58
N ALA A 29 27.55 11.56 3.58
CA ALA A 29 26.74 12.71 3.20
C ALA A 29 25.66 12.39 2.16
N THR A 30 24.71 13.31 2.02
CA THR A 30 23.73 13.35 0.93
C THR A 30 24.16 14.41 -0.08
N TYR A 31 24.28 14.03 -1.35
CA TYR A 31 24.80 14.91 -2.40
C TYR A 31 24.38 14.43 -3.79
N ILE A 32 24.45 15.35 -4.76
CA ILE A 32 24.30 15.08 -6.19
C ILE A 32 25.66 15.25 -6.84
N LYS A 33 26.07 14.31 -7.68
CA LYS A 33 27.30 14.36 -8.46
C LYS A 33 26.94 14.55 -9.93
N ILE A 34 27.44 15.62 -10.55
CA ILE A 34 27.24 15.90 -11.98
C ILE A 34 28.61 16.01 -12.65
N ASN A 35 28.89 15.10 -13.59
CA ASN A 35 30.16 15.03 -14.33
C ASN A 35 31.41 15.13 -13.41
N GLY A 36 31.37 14.43 -12.27
CA GLY A 36 32.45 14.41 -11.29
C GLY A 36 32.39 15.49 -10.19
N ASN A 37 31.64 16.58 -10.41
CA ASN A 37 31.50 17.67 -9.43
C ASN A 37 30.42 17.35 -8.40
N ILE A 38 30.67 17.64 -7.12
CA ILE A 38 29.78 17.35 -5.99
C ILE A 38 28.99 18.61 -5.61
N TYR A 39 27.68 18.44 -5.48
CA TYR A 39 26.72 19.43 -5.02
C TYR A 39 26.05 18.89 -3.76
N SER A 40 26.17 19.59 -2.64
CA SER A 40 25.60 19.17 -1.36
C SER A 40 24.89 20.31 -0.64
N GLU A 41 24.11 20.00 0.39
CA GLU A 41 23.56 21.02 1.28
C GLU A 41 24.69 21.83 1.94
N ASN A 42 24.59 23.17 1.88
CA ASN A 42 25.51 24.15 2.49
C ASN A 42 26.90 24.35 1.81
N THR A 43 27.07 23.96 0.54
CA THR A 43 28.25 24.32 -0.28
C THR A 43 27.98 25.51 -1.23
N TYR A 44 29.00 26.25 -1.66
CA TYR A 44 28.82 27.28 -2.71
C TYR A 44 28.29 26.61 -4.00
N ASN A 45 27.24 27.18 -4.62
CA ASN A 45 26.47 26.62 -5.75
C ASN A 45 25.56 25.41 -5.40
N THR A 46 24.72 25.54 -4.37
CA THR A 46 23.74 24.51 -3.97
C THR A 46 22.54 24.38 -4.92
N TYR A 47 21.97 23.18 -5.00
CA TYR A 47 20.61 22.97 -5.50
C TYR A 47 19.60 23.64 -4.55
N SER A 48 18.54 24.23 -5.10
CA SER A 48 17.40 24.76 -4.33
C SER A 48 16.38 23.67 -3.99
N SER A 49 16.21 22.72 -4.92
CA SER A 49 15.30 21.58 -4.79
C SER A 49 15.70 20.47 -5.75
N TYR A 50 15.34 19.24 -5.42
CA TYR A 50 15.43 18.11 -6.34
C TYR A 50 14.30 17.12 -6.10
N GLU A 51 13.97 16.36 -7.14
CA GLU A 51 13.05 15.24 -7.12
C GLU A 51 13.69 14.10 -7.91
N PHE A 52 14.02 13.01 -7.22
CA PHE A 52 14.48 11.77 -7.86
C PHE A 52 13.46 10.68 -7.61
N LYS A 53 12.80 10.21 -8.67
CA LYS A 53 11.83 9.13 -8.59
C LYS A 53 12.46 7.84 -9.10
N VAL A 54 12.48 6.83 -8.24
CA VAL A 54 13.11 5.53 -8.48
C VAL A 54 12.03 4.47 -8.62
N ASN A 55 12.14 3.65 -9.65
CA ASN A 55 11.29 2.48 -9.88
C ASN A 55 12.19 1.26 -10.17
N LYS A 56 11.56 0.09 -10.34
CA LYS A 56 12.26 -1.18 -10.63
C LYS A 56 12.92 -1.23 -12.01
N ARG A 57 12.78 -0.21 -12.88
CA ARG A 57 13.57 -0.09 -14.13
C ARG A 57 14.91 0.61 -13.88
N GLY A 58 15.09 1.25 -12.72
CA GLY A 58 16.27 2.05 -12.37
C GLY A 58 15.99 3.54 -12.19
N GLY A 59 14.75 3.99 -12.42
CA GLY A 59 14.37 5.39 -12.29
C GLY A 59 13.22 5.83 -13.18
N ASP A 60 12.74 7.03 -12.94
CA ASP A 60 11.80 7.76 -13.79
C ASP A 60 12.38 9.16 -14.05
N VAL A 61 11.69 9.99 -14.83
CA VAL A 61 12.11 11.37 -15.11
C VAL A 61 12.26 12.14 -13.79
N SER A 62 13.46 12.66 -13.57
CA SER A 62 13.87 13.32 -12.33
C SER A 62 14.31 14.76 -12.59
N LYS A 63 14.30 15.62 -11.57
CA LYS A 63 14.56 17.05 -11.73
C LYS A 63 15.50 17.58 -10.66
N VAL A 64 16.35 18.51 -11.05
CA VAL A 64 17.20 19.28 -10.13
C VAL A 64 17.10 20.76 -10.47
N SER A 65 16.85 21.58 -9.47
CA SER A 65 16.81 23.03 -9.59
C SER A 65 17.92 23.66 -8.76
N PHE A 66 18.54 24.71 -9.28
CA PHE A 66 19.63 25.46 -8.65
C PHE A 66 19.19 26.87 -8.26
N SER A 67 19.79 27.39 -7.19
CA SER A 67 19.54 28.78 -6.75
C SER A 67 20.20 29.83 -7.65
N THR A 68 21.20 29.44 -8.43
CA THR A 68 21.99 30.31 -9.30
C THR A 68 22.24 29.61 -10.63
N PRO A 69 22.19 30.33 -11.77
CA PRO A 69 22.44 29.74 -13.08
C PRO A 69 23.86 29.15 -13.15
N LEU A 70 23.98 27.91 -13.62
CA LEU A 70 25.26 27.22 -13.82
C LEU A 70 25.46 26.96 -15.31
N ASN A 71 26.38 27.69 -15.93
CA ASN A 71 26.55 27.74 -17.40
C ASN A 71 27.42 26.61 -17.99
N TYR A 72 27.68 25.53 -17.25
CA TYR A 72 28.65 24.50 -17.65
C TYR A 72 28.08 23.07 -17.68
N PHE A 73 26.75 22.92 -17.55
CA PHE A 73 26.09 21.65 -17.78
C PHE A 73 25.84 21.42 -19.27
N ASN A 74 26.04 20.18 -19.72
CA ASN A 74 25.72 19.75 -21.07
C ASN A 74 24.66 18.65 -21.04
N ILE A 75 23.86 18.58 -22.10
CA ILE A 75 23.01 17.40 -22.37
C ILE A 75 23.92 16.18 -22.40
N ASN A 76 23.45 15.07 -21.82
CA ASN A 76 24.16 13.81 -21.60
C ASN A 76 25.24 13.82 -20.52
N ASP A 77 25.43 14.90 -19.75
CA ASP A 77 26.26 14.83 -18.55
C ASP A 77 25.66 13.81 -17.56
N LYS A 78 26.52 12.98 -16.97
CA LYS A 78 26.11 11.96 -16.00
C LYS A 78 25.73 12.62 -14.68
N VAL A 79 24.58 12.23 -14.14
CA VAL A 79 24.07 12.65 -12.83
C VAL A 79 23.92 11.44 -11.92
N GLU A 80 24.42 11.54 -10.70
CA GLU A 80 24.30 10.50 -9.67
C GLU A 80 23.80 11.13 -8.37
N TYR A 81 22.83 10.52 -7.71
CA TYR A 81 22.34 10.97 -6.41
C TYR A 81 22.77 9.99 -5.32
N TYR A 82 23.32 10.52 -4.25
CA TYR A 82 23.78 9.77 -3.09
C TYR A 82 23.02 10.22 -1.84
N LEU A 83 22.55 9.24 -1.06
CA LEU A 83 21.90 9.43 0.23
C LEU A 83 22.67 8.65 1.29
N ASN A 84 23.21 9.35 2.29
CA ASN A 84 24.09 8.79 3.32
C ASN A 84 25.24 7.95 2.71
N GLY A 85 25.89 8.50 1.68
CA GLY A 85 26.99 7.86 0.95
C GLY A 85 26.61 6.69 0.04
N LYS A 86 25.33 6.31 -0.04
CA LYS A 86 24.85 5.24 -0.93
C LYS A 86 24.21 5.83 -2.17
N LYS A 87 24.62 5.36 -3.34
CA LYS A 87 24.02 5.74 -4.62
C LYS A 87 22.57 5.27 -4.67
N ARG A 88 21.64 6.19 -4.95
CA ARG A 88 20.19 5.94 -5.00
C ARG A 88 19.56 6.18 -6.36
N PHE A 89 20.25 6.89 -7.24
CA PHE A 89 19.80 7.14 -8.59
C PHE A 89 21.01 7.45 -9.46
N ALA A 90 20.93 7.08 -10.73
CA ALA A 90 21.87 7.48 -11.76
C ALA A 90 21.15 7.72 -13.09
N GLY A 91 21.60 8.72 -13.82
CA GLY A 91 20.96 9.14 -15.07
C GLY A 91 21.80 10.15 -15.84
N TYR A 92 21.17 10.78 -16.82
CA TYR A 92 21.80 11.75 -17.72
C TYR A 92 20.92 12.98 -17.89
N ILE A 93 21.54 14.15 -18.02
CA ILE A 93 20.82 15.39 -18.32
C ILE A 93 20.15 15.25 -19.70
N GLU A 94 18.83 15.34 -19.72
CA GLU A 94 18.00 15.29 -20.92
C GLU A 94 17.77 16.71 -21.47
N SER A 95 17.39 17.64 -20.59
CA SER A 95 17.12 19.03 -20.96
C SER A 95 17.65 19.99 -19.92
N ILE A 96 17.94 21.21 -20.38
CA ILE A 96 18.46 22.32 -19.57
C ILE A 96 17.59 23.52 -19.83
N ASP A 97 16.85 23.95 -18.79
CA ASP A 97 15.95 25.10 -18.88
C ASP A 97 16.51 26.30 -18.10
N ASN A 98 16.02 27.50 -18.46
CA ASN A 98 16.29 28.75 -17.74
C ASN A 98 17.79 29.03 -17.48
N ALA A 99 18.63 28.86 -18.51
CA ALA A 99 20.08 29.08 -18.44
C ALA A 99 20.80 28.20 -17.39
N GLY A 100 20.38 26.95 -17.24
CA GLY A 100 21.03 26.00 -16.32
C GLY A 100 20.49 26.05 -14.89
N LEU A 101 19.33 26.69 -14.68
CA LEU A 101 18.65 26.68 -13.38
C LEU A 101 17.87 25.40 -13.13
N ASN A 102 17.34 24.77 -14.17
CA ASN A 102 16.55 23.54 -14.05
C ASN A 102 17.10 22.48 -15.01
N LEU A 103 17.31 21.29 -14.48
CA LEU A 103 17.74 20.11 -15.23
C LEU A 103 16.64 19.06 -15.21
N SER A 104 16.26 18.56 -16.38
CA SER A 104 15.54 17.28 -16.51
C SER A 104 16.57 16.17 -16.65
N ILE A 105 16.36 15.07 -15.93
CA ILE A 105 17.28 13.94 -15.89
C ILE A 105 16.51 12.69 -16.24
N ILE A 106 16.97 12.01 -17.28
CA ILE A 106 16.48 10.68 -17.63
C ILE A 106 17.31 9.60 -16.91
N PRO A 107 16.69 8.54 -16.41
CA PRO A 107 17.43 7.41 -15.83
C PRO A 107 18.27 6.70 -16.89
N ILE A 108 19.28 5.91 -16.47
CA ILE A 108 20.20 5.22 -17.40
C ILE A 108 19.45 4.40 -18.46
N TRP A 109 18.42 3.64 -18.03
CA TRP A 109 17.61 2.83 -18.93
C TRP A 109 16.83 3.64 -19.96
N GLY A 110 16.54 4.93 -19.69
CA GLY A 110 15.79 5.80 -20.60
C GLY A 110 16.46 5.99 -21.97
N ARG A 111 17.77 5.75 -22.07
CA ARG A 111 18.49 5.72 -23.36
C ARG A 111 17.99 4.63 -24.31
N LEU A 112 17.45 3.54 -23.77
CA LEU A 112 16.92 2.42 -24.57
C LEU A 112 15.66 2.82 -25.37
N LEU A 113 14.93 3.85 -24.93
CA LEU A 113 13.77 4.39 -25.66
C LEU A 113 14.16 5.02 -27.00
N HIS A 114 15.41 5.46 -27.13
CA HIS A 114 15.91 6.11 -28.33
C HIS A 114 16.58 5.16 -29.32
N GLN A 115 16.66 3.86 -28.99
CA GLN A 115 17.28 2.86 -29.86
C GLN A 115 16.23 1.94 -30.47
N TYR A 116 16.11 2.02 -31.80
CA TYR A 116 15.13 1.27 -32.59
C TYR A 116 15.80 0.13 -33.36
N ILE A 117 15.10 -0.99 -33.49
CA ILE A 117 15.54 -2.07 -34.37
C ILE A 117 15.05 -1.77 -35.79
N GLN A 118 15.98 -1.38 -36.66
CA GLN A 118 15.72 -1.27 -38.10
C GLN A 118 15.71 -2.66 -38.73
N GLY A 119 14.59 -3.02 -39.36
CA GLY A 119 14.48 -4.21 -40.17
C GLY A 119 13.50 -4.00 -41.32
N ASP A 120 14.00 -4.15 -42.54
CA ASP A 120 13.18 -4.47 -43.71
C ASP A 120 12.64 -5.89 -43.52
N LEU A 121 11.33 -6.05 -43.71
CA LEU A 121 10.51 -7.27 -43.55
C LEU A 121 10.07 -7.64 -42.12
N ILE A 122 8.73 -7.69 -41.99
CA ILE A 122 7.99 -8.35 -40.91
C ILE A 122 8.36 -9.83 -40.95
N LEU A 123 9.13 -10.28 -39.96
CA LEU A 123 9.19 -11.68 -39.57
C LEU A 123 8.88 -11.70 -38.08
N GLU A 124 7.60 -11.88 -37.77
CA GLU A 124 7.22 -12.43 -36.47
C GLU A 124 8.05 -13.69 -36.26
N SER A 125 8.81 -13.74 -35.17
CA SER A 125 9.63 -14.90 -34.88
C SER A 125 9.32 -15.39 -33.48
N THR A 126 8.97 -16.66 -33.38
CA THR A 126 8.86 -17.36 -32.11
C THR A 126 10.25 -17.72 -31.62
N LYS A 127 10.66 -17.19 -30.47
CA LYS A 127 11.96 -17.46 -29.83
C LYS A 127 11.78 -17.64 -28.32
N GLY A 128 12.72 -18.33 -27.68
CA GLY A 128 12.76 -18.39 -26.23
C GLY A 128 13.03 -17.01 -25.61
N ALA A 129 12.44 -16.73 -24.44
CA ALA A 129 12.56 -15.43 -23.78
C ALA A 129 14.02 -15.00 -23.53
N LEU A 130 14.90 -15.92 -23.11
CA LEU A 130 16.32 -15.63 -22.92
C LEU A 130 17.01 -15.30 -24.26
N ASP A 131 16.72 -16.06 -25.33
CA ASP A 131 17.31 -15.82 -26.65
C ASP A 131 16.93 -14.43 -27.21
N ILE A 132 15.70 -13.99 -26.96
CA ILE A 132 15.25 -12.64 -27.34
C ILE A 132 16.10 -11.60 -26.61
N VAL A 133 16.21 -11.69 -25.28
CA VAL A 133 16.98 -10.73 -24.49
C VAL A 133 18.47 -10.73 -24.86
N LEU A 134 19.08 -11.89 -25.09
CA LEU A 134 20.48 -11.99 -25.51
C LEU A 134 20.71 -11.38 -26.90
N SER A 135 19.73 -11.44 -27.80
CA SER A 135 19.84 -10.82 -29.12
C SER A 135 19.92 -9.29 -29.08
N LEU A 136 19.46 -8.67 -27.99
CA LEU A 136 19.49 -7.21 -27.79
C LEU A 136 20.81 -6.71 -27.22
N ARG A 137 21.73 -7.61 -26.84
CA ARG A 137 23.00 -7.30 -26.16
C ARG A 137 23.78 -6.18 -26.83
N GLU A 138 24.09 -6.34 -28.12
CA GLU A 138 24.91 -5.36 -28.86
C GLU A 138 24.27 -3.97 -28.84
N LYS A 139 22.94 -3.91 -28.98
CA LYS A 139 22.16 -2.67 -28.96
C LYS A 139 22.06 -2.03 -27.58
N ILE A 140 22.03 -2.83 -26.51
CA ILE A 140 22.09 -2.33 -25.13
C ILE A 140 23.48 -1.78 -24.81
N GLU A 141 24.54 -2.50 -25.21
CA GLU A 141 25.93 -2.08 -25.01
C GLU A 141 26.27 -0.78 -25.78
N GLU A 142 25.72 -0.59 -26.99
CA GLU A 142 25.81 0.67 -27.77
C GLU A 142 25.35 1.91 -26.96
N MET A 143 24.45 1.75 -25.98
CA MET A 143 23.95 2.84 -25.13
C MET A 143 24.82 3.12 -23.89
N ASN A 144 25.98 2.47 -23.77
CA ASN A 144 26.86 2.45 -22.60
C ASN A 144 26.21 1.81 -21.36
N ILE A 145 25.39 0.78 -21.56
CA ILE A 145 24.84 -0.05 -20.48
C ILE A 145 25.65 -1.36 -20.44
N ILE A 146 26.02 -1.78 -19.23
CA ILE A 146 26.85 -2.98 -19.04
C ILE A 146 25.93 -4.21 -19.09
N PHE A 147 26.17 -5.09 -20.05
CA PHE A 147 25.43 -6.35 -20.19
C PHE A 147 26.26 -7.51 -19.60
N ASP A 148 25.95 -7.88 -18.35
CA ASP A 148 26.50 -9.09 -17.71
C ASP A 148 25.41 -10.15 -17.62
N GLU A 149 25.62 -11.27 -18.32
CA GLU A 149 24.68 -12.40 -18.36
C GLU A 149 24.39 -12.96 -16.96
N LYS A 150 25.28 -12.77 -15.97
CA LYS A 150 25.04 -13.21 -14.58
C LYS A 150 23.85 -12.51 -13.92
N ASN A 151 23.46 -11.34 -14.41
CA ASN A 151 22.33 -10.56 -13.90
C ASN A 151 21.01 -10.88 -14.62
N ILE A 152 21.03 -11.86 -15.52
CA ILE A 152 19.87 -12.36 -16.27
C ILE A 152 19.55 -13.75 -15.75
N THR A 153 18.41 -13.90 -15.09
CA THR A 153 17.97 -15.20 -14.55
C THR A 153 16.92 -15.88 -15.42
N LEU A 154 16.68 -15.36 -16.63
CA LEU A 154 15.75 -15.92 -17.60
C LEU A 154 16.19 -17.30 -18.09
N ASN A 155 15.20 -18.07 -18.52
CA ASN A 155 15.39 -19.31 -19.26
C ASN A 155 14.58 -19.29 -20.57
N ASN A 156 14.73 -20.33 -21.38
CA ASN A 156 14.00 -20.50 -22.64
C ASN A 156 12.76 -21.40 -22.50
N ASP A 157 12.21 -21.56 -21.29
CA ASP A 157 11.04 -22.43 -21.07
C ASP A 157 9.76 -21.85 -21.70
N LYS A 158 9.75 -20.53 -21.94
CA LYS A 158 8.64 -19.81 -22.56
C LYS A 158 9.07 -19.25 -23.92
N GLU A 159 8.37 -19.67 -24.96
CA GLU A 159 8.52 -19.15 -26.31
C GLU A 159 7.55 -17.98 -26.53
N ILE A 160 8.05 -16.91 -27.12
CA ILE A 160 7.31 -15.67 -27.35
C ILE A 160 7.38 -15.35 -28.84
N THR A 161 6.21 -15.15 -29.46
CA THR A 161 6.09 -14.69 -30.83
C THR A 161 5.96 -13.17 -30.82
N MET A 162 6.92 -12.47 -31.41
CA MET A 162 6.90 -11.01 -31.48
C MET A 162 7.50 -10.47 -32.77
N SER A 163 7.05 -9.27 -33.15
CA SER A 163 7.62 -8.49 -34.26
C SER A 163 8.63 -7.48 -33.72
N PHE A 164 9.83 -7.45 -34.32
CA PHE A 164 10.92 -6.55 -33.91
C PHE A 164 10.93 -5.22 -34.67
N SER A 165 10.34 -5.18 -35.88
CA SER A 165 10.46 -4.03 -36.77
C SER A 165 9.75 -2.79 -36.21
N GLY A 166 10.49 -1.68 -36.12
CA GLY A 166 9.96 -0.39 -35.69
C GLY A 166 9.75 -0.24 -34.18
N LYS A 167 10.00 -1.29 -33.39
CA LYS A 167 9.96 -1.23 -31.93
C LYS A 167 11.28 -0.70 -31.36
N ASN A 168 11.20 0.04 -30.27
CA ASN A 168 12.38 0.37 -29.49
C ASN A 168 12.75 -0.81 -28.56
N ILE A 169 13.96 -0.81 -28.02
CA ILE A 169 14.44 -1.90 -27.14
C ILE A 169 13.56 -2.06 -25.89
N SER A 170 13.12 -0.94 -25.31
CA SER A 170 12.23 -0.95 -24.13
C SER A 170 10.93 -1.68 -24.43
N ASP A 171 10.28 -1.39 -25.56
CA ASP A 171 9.01 -2.01 -25.96
C ASP A 171 9.15 -3.53 -26.11
N ILE A 172 10.27 -3.99 -26.68
CA ILE A 172 10.55 -5.42 -26.84
C ILE A 172 10.75 -6.08 -25.46
N LEU A 173 11.53 -5.44 -24.59
CA LEU A 173 11.76 -5.96 -23.23
C LEU A 173 10.48 -5.95 -22.38
N ASP A 174 9.65 -4.93 -22.54
CA ASP A 174 8.33 -4.81 -21.92
C ASP A 174 7.41 -5.94 -22.40
N GLU A 175 7.40 -6.25 -23.70
CA GLU A 175 6.63 -7.38 -24.24
C GLU A 175 7.16 -8.73 -23.75
N VAL A 176 8.48 -8.90 -23.58
CA VAL A 176 9.05 -10.12 -22.97
C VAL A 176 8.61 -10.24 -21.51
N GLU A 177 8.70 -9.16 -20.73
CA GLU A 177 8.26 -9.13 -19.33
C GLU A 177 6.78 -9.42 -19.18
N GLU A 178 5.95 -8.73 -19.98
CA GLU A 178 4.51 -8.99 -20.07
C GLU A 178 4.28 -10.46 -20.33
N ASN A 179 5.02 -11.08 -21.24
CA ASN A 179 4.86 -12.50 -21.56
C ASN A 179 5.43 -13.49 -20.53
N LEU A 180 5.96 -13.11 -19.37
CA LEU A 180 6.51 -14.07 -18.40
C LEU A 180 5.59 -14.27 -17.19
N SER A 181 5.61 -13.36 -16.22
CA SER A 181 4.67 -13.26 -15.10
C SER A 181 4.81 -11.88 -14.42
N ASP A 182 4.01 -11.64 -13.39
CA ASP A 182 3.97 -10.39 -12.62
C ASP A 182 5.16 -10.12 -11.70
N THR A 183 5.98 -11.14 -11.45
CA THR A 183 7.18 -11.07 -10.60
C THR A 183 8.46 -10.79 -11.41
N TRP A 184 8.42 -10.92 -12.73
CA TRP A 184 9.56 -10.64 -13.60
C TRP A 184 9.70 -9.16 -13.88
N CYS A 185 10.95 -8.70 -13.93
CA CYS A 185 11.24 -7.35 -14.36
C CYS A 185 12.63 -7.24 -14.98
N TRP A 186 12.71 -6.38 -16.00
CA TRP A 186 13.97 -5.88 -16.52
C TRP A 186 14.31 -4.47 -16.00
N GLY A 187 15.58 -4.10 -16.01
CA GLY A 187 15.98 -2.75 -15.64
C GLY A 187 17.48 -2.53 -15.75
N VAL A 188 17.91 -1.34 -15.37
CA VAL A 188 19.33 -0.99 -15.25
C VAL A 188 19.57 -0.46 -13.85
N ASP A 189 20.51 -1.06 -13.13
CA ASP A 189 20.86 -0.60 -11.80
C ASP A 189 21.63 0.73 -11.81
N PHE A 190 21.89 1.30 -10.63
CA PHE A 190 22.56 2.61 -10.51
C PHE A 190 24.06 2.56 -10.86
N ASP A 191 24.63 1.36 -11.02
CA ASP A 191 26.00 1.17 -11.48
C ASP A 191 26.07 0.96 -13.00
N GLY A 192 24.92 0.86 -13.66
CA GLY A 192 24.78 0.75 -15.11
C GLY A 192 24.68 -0.68 -15.61
N TYR A 193 24.48 -1.66 -14.74
CA TYR A 193 24.28 -3.05 -15.14
C TYR A 193 22.83 -3.31 -15.51
N PHE A 194 22.64 -3.87 -16.70
CA PHE A 194 21.37 -4.44 -17.12
C PHE A 194 21.06 -5.68 -16.28
N TYR A 195 19.78 -5.85 -15.92
CA TYR A 195 19.28 -7.08 -15.33
C TYR A 195 17.93 -7.45 -15.93
N PHE A 196 17.64 -8.74 -15.90
CA PHE A 196 16.31 -9.29 -16.16
C PHE A 196 16.11 -10.47 -15.20
N LYS A 197 15.27 -10.28 -14.19
CA LYS A 197 15.12 -11.28 -13.12
C LYS A 197 13.75 -11.28 -12.47
N GLU A 198 13.47 -12.35 -11.76
CA GLU A 198 12.30 -12.48 -10.91
C GLU A 198 12.56 -11.86 -9.53
N PHE A 199 11.58 -11.15 -9.00
CA PHE A 199 11.62 -10.57 -7.66
C PHE A 199 10.77 -11.37 -6.68
N SER A 200 11.22 -11.41 -5.43
CA SER A 200 10.52 -12.14 -4.39
C SER A 200 9.40 -11.30 -3.77
N ASP A 201 8.22 -11.89 -3.68
CA ASP A 201 7.08 -11.35 -2.95
C ASP A 201 7.13 -11.63 -1.44
N ILE A 202 8.22 -12.21 -0.94
CA ILE A 202 8.38 -12.52 0.48
C ILE A 202 8.91 -11.28 1.21
N PRO A 203 8.20 -10.76 2.23
CA PRO A 203 8.66 -9.61 2.99
C PRO A 203 10.05 -9.82 3.60
N ALA A 204 11.01 -9.00 3.17
CA ALA A 204 12.37 -9.01 3.73
C ALA A 204 12.47 -8.07 4.94
N LYS A 205 11.58 -7.07 5.02
CA LYS A 205 11.56 -6.02 6.05
C LYS A 205 10.15 -5.69 6.47
N LYS A 206 10.05 -5.01 7.62
CA LYS A 206 8.79 -4.56 8.19
C LYS A 206 8.84 -3.05 8.47
N LEU A 207 7.88 -2.31 7.92
CA LEU A 207 7.63 -0.90 8.23
C LEU A 207 6.44 -0.78 9.17
N ASN A 208 6.61 -0.05 10.26
CA ASN A 208 5.60 0.06 11.29
C ASN A 208 5.32 1.51 11.68
N TRP A 209 4.08 1.95 11.45
CA TRP A 209 3.63 3.27 11.87
C TRP A 209 3.83 3.53 13.37
N TYR A 210 3.55 2.54 14.23
CA TYR A 210 3.70 2.68 15.69
C TYR A 210 5.15 2.92 16.13
N ASN A 211 6.12 2.53 15.30
CA ASN A 211 7.54 2.76 15.56
C ASN A 211 8.04 4.12 15.04
N ASN A 212 7.16 4.94 14.43
CA ASN A 212 7.49 6.15 13.71
C ASN A 212 8.46 5.91 12.54
N ASP A 213 8.28 4.76 11.86
CA ASP A 213 9.06 4.45 10.66
C ASP A 213 8.65 5.34 9.48
N PHE A 214 7.42 5.87 9.50
CA PHE A 214 6.91 6.86 8.56
C PHE A 214 5.84 7.75 9.23
N SER A 215 5.56 8.90 8.64
CA SER A 215 4.65 9.90 9.22
C SER A 215 3.17 9.65 8.92
N ASP A 216 2.87 9.19 7.71
CA ASP A 216 1.51 8.99 7.24
C ASP A 216 1.43 7.86 6.22
N SER A 217 0.24 7.29 6.06
CA SER A 217 -0.02 6.27 5.03
C SER A 217 -1.44 6.34 4.51
N GLU A 218 -1.60 6.17 3.20
CA GLU A 218 -2.88 6.08 2.50
C GLU A 218 -2.99 4.71 1.85
N TYR A 219 -4.14 4.07 2.01
CA TYR A 219 -4.48 2.83 1.31
C TYR A 219 -5.53 3.15 0.26
N GLU A 220 -5.26 2.79 -0.98
CA GLU A 220 -6.12 3.02 -2.13
C GLU A 220 -6.43 1.70 -2.84
N GLU A 221 -7.67 1.55 -3.27
CA GLU A 221 -8.10 0.50 -4.19
C GLU A 221 -8.37 1.10 -5.55
N ASP A 222 -7.58 0.71 -6.55
CA ASP A 222 -7.72 1.15 -7.93
C ASP A 222 -8.53 0.13 -8.74
N SER A 223 -9.55 0.64 -9.43
CA SER A 223 -10.50 -0.11 -10.25
C SER A 223 -10.53 0.39 -11.70
N ALA A 224 -9.52 1.17 -12.13
CA ALA A 224 -9.46 1.77 -13.46
C ALA A 224 -9.53 0.72 -14.58
N ASP A 225 -8.84 -0.41 -14.39
CA ASP A 225 -8.69 -1.45 -15.42
C ASP A 225 -9.70 -2.59 -15.32
N LEU A 226 -10.65 -2.51 -14.38
CA LEU A 226 -11.66 -3.55 -14.25
C LEU A 226 -12.76 -3.36 -15.30
N VAL A 227 -13.29 -4.48 -15.76
CA VAL A 227 -14.26 -4.58 -16.86
C VAL A 227 -15.56 -5.13 -16.29
N SER A 228 -16.72 -4.64 -16.77
CA SER A 228 -18.02 -5.17 -16.36
C SER A 228 -18.64 -6.09 -17.41
N ARG A 229 -18.14 -6.08 -18.66
CA ARG A 229 -18.65 -6.88 -19.78
C ARG A 229 -17.57 -7.35 -20.75
N TYR A 230 -17.71 -8.56 -21.28
CA TYR A 230 -16.86 -9.07 -22.36
C TYR A 230 -17.62 -9.30 -23.66
N ILE A 231 -17.02 -8.86 -24.76
CA ILE A 231 -17.37 -9.27 -26.13
C ILE A 231 -16.42 -10.40 -26.53
N ILE A 232 -16.96 -11.57 -26.84
CA ILE A 232 -16.11 -12.71 -27.22
C ILE A 232 -15.79 -12.66 -28.70
N LYS A 233 -14.50 -12.72 -29.05
CA LYS A 233 -14.02 -12.92 -30.42
C LYS A 233 -13.29 -14.25 -30.51
N MET A 234 -13.73 -15.10 -31.44
CA MET A 234 -13.03 -16.35 -31.73
C MET A 234 -12.09 -16.15 -32.92
N LYS A 235 -10.81 -16.42 -32.72
CA LYS A 235 -9.75 -16.37 -33.75
C LYS A 235 -9.72 -17.68 -34.53
N ASP A 236 -9.89 -17.61 -35.83
CA ASP A 236 -9.86 -18.73 -36.79
C ASP A 236 -8.72 -18.46 -37.79
N THR A 237 -8.15 -19.51 -38.39
CA THR A 237 -7.10 -19.35 -39.41
C THR A 237 -7.59 -20.00 -40.69
N ILE A 238 -7.74 -19.21 -41.76
CA ILE A 238 -8.22 -19.67 -43.06
C ILE A 238 -7.08 -19.58 -44.06
N THR A 239 -6.88 -20.61 -44.87
CA THR A 239 -5.92 -20.55 -45.97
C THR A 239 -6.57 -19.91 -47.19
N ASN A 240 -6.00 -18.82 -47.69
CA ASN A 240 -6.45 -18.16 -48.90
C ASN A 240 -6.13 -18.98 -50.16
N GLU A 241 -6.75 -18.60 -51.29
CA GLU A 241 -6.58 -19.29 -52.59
C GLU A 241 -5.11 -19.34 -53.07
N GLU A 242 -4.24 -18.50 -52.51
CA GLU A 242 -2.79 -18.45 -52.77
C GLU A 242 -1.94 -19.32 -51.81
N GLY A 243 -2.56 -20.03 -50.86
CA GLY A 243 -1.86 -20.88 -49.88
C GLY A 243 -1.32 -20.15 -48.66
N ASN A 244 -1.62 -18.86 -48.50
CA ASN A 244 -1.26 -18.07 -47.33
C ASN A 244 -2.30 -18.22 -46.21
N GLU A 245 -1.85 -18.39 -44.97
CA GLU A 245 -2.72 -18.40 -43.79
C GLU A 245 -3.14 -16.97 -43.42
N GLU A 246 -4.44 -16.71 -43.34
CA GLU A 246 -5.01 -15.45 -42.86
C GLU A 246 -5.82 -15.66 -41.59
N GLU A 247 -5.65 -14.74 -40.65
CA GLU A 247 -6.39 -14.73 -39.39
C GLU A 247 -7.77 -14.09 -39.58
N VAL A 248 -8.82 -14.82 -39.22
CA VAL A 248 -10.21 -14.37 -39.31
C VAL A 248 -10.87 -14.41 -37.94
N TYR A 249 -11.48 -13.30 -37.55
CA TYR A 249 -12.12 -13.17 -36.23
C TYR A 249 -13.64 -13.28 -36.35
N ARG A 250 -14.25 -14.20 -35.60
CA ARG A 250 -15.71 -14.35 -35.47
C ARG A 250 -16.17 -13.81 -34.12
N THR A 251 -16.95 -12.73 -34.13
CA THR A 251 -17.52 -12.19 -32.89
C THR A 251 -18.75 -13.02 -32.49
N LEU A 252 -18.81 -13.46 -31.23
CA LEU A 252 -19.97 -14.19 -30.73
C LEU A 252 -21.13 -13.23 -30.39
N PRO A 253 -22.40 -13.66 -30.55
CA PRO A 253 -23.55 -12.77 -30.51
C PRO A 253 -23.97 -12.33 -29.09
N LYS A 254 -23.62 -13.07 -28.03
CA LYS A 254 -23.99 -12.69 -26.66
C LYS A 254 -22.85 -11.91 -26.01
N ILE A 255 -23.23 -10.98 -25.12
CA ILE A 255 -22.29 -10.20 -24.33
C ILE A 255 -22.32 -10.74 -22.90
N VAL A 256 -21.16 -11.18 -22.42
CA VAL A 256 -21.00 -11.68 -21.05
C VAL A 256 -21.07 -10.51 -20.08
N GLY A 257 -21.89 -10.62 -19.03
CA GLY A 257 -22.21 -9.49 -18.13
C GLY A 257 -23.45 -8.70 -18.55
N ALA A 258 -24.13 -9.09 -19.64
CA ALA A 258 -25.41 -8.48 -20.07
C ALA A 258 -26.48 -9.51 -20.48
N ASP A 259 -26.09 -10.76 -20.71
CA ASP A 259 -27.02 -11.87 -21.02
C ASP A 259 -27.69 -12.44 -19.76
N LYS A 260 -28.91 -12.97 -19.88
CA LYS A 260 -29.62 -13.57 -18.75
C LYS A 260 -28.90 -14.78 -18.14
N LEU A 261 -28.15 -15.53 -18.94
CA LEU A 261 -27.36 -16.68 -18.47
C LEU A 261 -26.03 -16.26 -17.85
N TYR A 262 -25.54 -15.07 -18.18
CA TYR A 262 -24.27 -14.51 -17.70
C TYR A 262 -24.49 -13.04 -17.24
N PRO A 263 -25.20 -12.85 -16.11
CA PRO A 263 -25.73 -11.54 -15.71
C PRO A 263 -24.63 -10.58 -15.20
N PRO A 264 -24.92 -9.26 -15.12
CA PRO A 264 -23.98 -8.27 -14.60
C PRO A 264 -23.37 -8.66 -13.24
N ILE A 265 -22.09 -8.37 -13.05
CA ILE A 265 -21.38 -8.61 -11.79
C ILE A 265 -21.61 -7.44 -10.80
N PRO A 266 -21.52 -7.67 -9.47
CA PRO A 266 -21.69 -6.59 -8.48
C PRO A 266 -20.79 -5.38 -8.71
N LEU A 267 -19.59 -5.62 -9.23
CA LEU A 267 -18.62 -4.58 -9.57
C LEU A 267 -19.17 -3.54 -10.55
N GLU A 268 -20.13 -3.89 -11.43
CA GLU A 268 -20.76 -2.94 -12.38
C GLU A 268 -21.40 -1.74 -11.67
N GLN A 269 -21.84 -1.90 -10.41
CA GLN A 269 -22.38 -0.79 -9.60
C GLN A 269 -21.31 0.23 -9.20
N GLU A 270 -20.05 -0.21 -9.11
CA GLU A 270 -18.91 0.62 -8.66
C GLU A 270 -18.16 1.24 -9.85
N ILE A 271 -17.89 0.46 -10.90
CA ILE A 271 -17.07 0.90 -12.05
C ILE A 271 -17.91 1.40 -13.25
N GLY A 272 -19.22 1.18 -13.24
CA GLY A 272 -20.10 1.42 -14.38
C GLY A 272 -19.93 0.37 -15.49
N ILE A 273 -20.54 0.63 -16.65
CA ILE A 273 -20.47 -0.27 -17.79
C ILE A 273 -19.14 -0.05 -18.52
N LYS A 274 -18.21 -1.00 -18.36
CA LYS A 274 -16.94 -1.05 -19.11
C LYS A 274 -16.87 -2.35 -19.89
N THR A 275 -16.57 -2.26 -21.18
CA THR A 275 -16.58 -3.40 -22.09
C THR A 275 -15.18 -3.64 -22.64
N ASP A 276 -14.76 -4.90 -22.66
CA ASP A 276 -13.50 -5.33 -23.25
C ASP A 276 -13.69 -6.57 -24.14
N ILE A 277 -12.66 -6.94 -24.89
CA ILE A 277 -12.68 -8.05 -25.84
C ILE A 277 -12.03 -9.29 -25.20
N PHE A 278 -12.78 -10.40 -25.18
CA PHE A 278 -12.27 -11.70 -24.76
C PHE A 278 -11.97 -12.55 -26.00
N GLU A 279 -10.69 -12.69 -26.33
CA GLU A 279 -10.27 -13.47 -27.51
C GLU A 279 -9.94 -14.91 -27.15
N ILE A 280 -10.34 -15.88 -27.98
CA ILE A 280 -10.08 -17.32 -27.81
C ILE A 280 -9.96 -18.00 -29.20
N GLU A 281 -9.22 -19.10 -29.33
CA GLU A 281 -9.18 -19.86 -30.58
C GLU A 281 -10.53 -20.49 -30.96
N TYR A 282 -10.83 -20.50 -32.26
CA TYR A 282 -12.06 -21.06 -32.80
C TYR A 282 -12.02 -22.59 -32.82
N LYS A 283 -12.84 -23.20 -31.94
CA LYS A 283 -13.27 -24.59 -32.05
C LYS A 283 -14.77 -24.64 -31.84
N LEU A 284 -15.50 -25.41 -32.67
CA LEU A 284 -16.97 -25.49 -32.61
C LEU A 284 -17.45 -25.95 -31.22
N GLU A 285 -16.69 -26.84 -30.58
CA GLU A 285 -16.94 -27.41 -29.25
C GLU A 285 -16.74 -26.38 -28.12
N ASN A 286 -15.96 -25.33 -28.35
CA ASN A 286 -15.63 -24.32 -27.35
C ASN A 286 -16.65 -23.17 -27.27
N TYR A 287 -17.73 -23.20 -28.06
CA TYR A 287 -18.65 -22.07 -28.19
C TYR A 287 -19.36 -21.71 -26.88
N ASP A 288 -19.98 -22.68 -26.21
CA ASP A 288 -20.67 -22.47 -24.93
C ASP A 288 -19.70 -22.31 -23.76
N LEU A 289 -18.55 -22.98 -23.85
CA LEU A 289 -17.45 -22.91 -22.91
C LEU A 289 -16.83 -21.51 -22.87
N ALA A 290 -16.65 -20.85 -24.02
CA ALA A 290 -16.11 -19.50 -24.10
C ALA A 290 -16.93 -18.49 -23.26
N TYR A 291 -18.26 -18.63 -23.26
CA TYR A 291 -19.12 -17.78 -22.42
C TYR A 291 -18.96 -18.06 -20.92
N GLN A 292 -18.88 -19.33 -20.52
CA GLN A 292 -18.67 -19.71 -19.13
C GLN A 292 -17.33 -19.18 -18.61
N PHE A 293 -16.28 -19.26 -19.42
CA PHE A 293 -14.95 -18.80 -19.04
C PHE A 293 -14.85 -17.29 -18.98
N ALA A 294 -15.34 -16.59 -20.00
CA ALA A 294 -15.42 -15.12 -19.96
C ALA A 294 -16.21 -14.66 -18.72
N TYR A 295 -17.23 -15.41 -18.28
CA TYR A 295 -18.00 -15.07 -17.08
C TYR A 295 -17.26 -15.38 -15.77
N GLN A 296 -16.58 -16.52 -15.68
CA GLN A 296 -15.69 -16.83 -14.55
C GLN A 296 -14.56 -15.80 -14.43
N PHE A 297 -14.06 -15.33 -15.57
CA PHE A 297 -13.03 -14.32 -15.62
C PHE A 297 -13.52 -12.97 -15.12
N LEU A 298 -14.68 -12.56 -15.65
CA LEU A 298 -15.38 -11.35 -15.24
C LEU A 298 -15.64 -11.34 -13.72
N THR A 299 -16.04 -12.47 -13.15
CA THR A 299 -16.36 -12.61 -11.70
C THR A 299 -15.14 -12.69 -10.78
N ASN A 300 -13.96 -13.07 -11.28
CA ASN A 300 -12.73 -13.24 -10.48
C ASN A 300 -11.78 -12.04 -10.56
N GLN A 301 -12.28 -10.87 -10.95
CA GLN A 301 -11.53 -9.62 -10.97
C GLN A 301 -11.34 -9.07 -9.56
N ASN A 302 -10.10 -8.73 -9.21
CA ASN A 302 -9.71 -8.10 -7.96
C ASN A 302 -9.30 -6.64 -8.18
N LYS A 303 -9.61 -5.76 -7.22
CA LYS A 303 -9.12 -4.38 -7.22
C LYS A 303 -7.62 -4.34 -6.98
N LYS A 304 -6.95 -3.37 -7.58
CA LYS A 304 -5.53 -3.12 -7.37
C LYS A 304 -5.35 -2.45 -6.02
N GLU A 305 -4.53 -3.04 -5.16
CA GLU A 305 -4.25 -2.50 -3.83
C GLU A 305 -2.96 -1.69 -3.87
N ILE A 306 -3.01 -0.42 -3.51
CA ILE A 306 -1.87 0.49 -3.48
C ILE A 306 -1.76 1.08 -2.07
N VAL A 307 -0.55 1.09 -1.53
CA VAL A 307 -0.22 1.79 -0.28
C VAL A 307 0.75 2.92 -0.59
N LYS A 308 0.38 4.14 -0.22
CA LYS A 308 1.27 5.30 -0.30
C LYS A 308 1.77 5.63 1.09
N ILE A 309 3.09 5.59 1.30
CA ILE A 309 3.75 5.95 2.55
C ILE A 309 4.38 7.33 2.38
N LYS A 310 4.12 8.24 3.32
CA LYS A 310 4.66 9.61 3.28
C LYS A 310 5.70 9.83 4.37
N THR A 311 6.83 10.41 3.96
CA THR A 311 7.95 10.81 4.83
C THR A 311 8.50 9.63 5.65
N LEU A 312 9.20 8.72 4.96
CA LEU A 312 9.94 7.62 5.56
C LEU A 312 11.08 8.13 6.44
N ASN A 313 11.23 7.56 7.63
CA ASN A 313 12.31 7.86 8.55
C ASN A 313 13.58 7.06 8.22
N ILE A 314 14.43 7.68 7.41
CA ILE A 314 15.69 7.13 6.88
C ILE A 314 16.72 6.73 7.97
N LYS A 315 16.60 7.27 9.20
CA LYS A 315 17.50 6.89 10.29
C LYS A 315 17.31 5.44 10.72
N ASN A 316 16.13 4.89 10.50
CA ASN A 316 15.74 3.55 10.95
C ASN A 316 15.77 2.53 9.80
N TYR A 317 15.57 2.97 8.55
CA TYR A 317 15.42 2.09 7.41
C TYR A 317 16.20 2.55 6.17
N ASP A 318 16.99 1.62 5.64
CA ASP A 318 17.57 1.69 4.31
C ASP A 318 16.81 0.71 3.41
N LEU A 319 15.98 1.22 2.50
CA LEU A 319 15.16 0.41 1.61
C LEU A 319 15.77 0.36 0.20
N ASN A 320 15.70 -0.81 -0.41
CA ASN A 320 16.03 -1.00 -1.82
C ASN A 320 14.73 -1.15 -2.61
N ILE A 321 14.64 -0.51 -3.79
CA ILE A 321 13.48 -0.61 -4.69
C ILE A 321 13.10 -2.07 -4.99
N ASN A 322 14.06 -2.99 -4.90
CA ASN A 322 13.89 -4.41 -5.18
C ASN A 322 13.27 -5.24 -4.03
N GLU A 323 12.89 -4.63 -2.91
CA GLU A 323 12.41 -5.35 -1.72
C GLU A 323 10.87 -5.46 -1.63
N CYS A 324 10.40 -6.57 -1.05
CA CYS A 324 9.05 -6.71 -0.51
C CYS A 324 9.04 -6.37 0.99
N ILE A 325 8.01 -5.67 1.44
CA ILE A 325 7.90 -5.12 2.79
C ILE A 325 6.52 -5.45 3.38
N GLU A 326 6.52 -5.91 4.64
CA GLU A 326 5.32 -5.95 5.49
C GLU A 326 5.09 -4.54 6.06
N CYS A 327 3.99 -3.90 5.72
CA CYS A 327 3.67 -2.55 6.17
C CYS A 327 2.45 -2.54 7.11
N ILE A 328 2.65 -2.06 8.33
CA ILE A 328 1.58 -1.78 9.30
C ILE A 328 1.18 -0.32 9.16
N LEU A 329 0.02 -0.07 8.56
CA LEU A 329 -0.48 1.26 8.21
C LEU A 329 -0.93 2.07 9.42
N LYS A 330 -0.98 3.38 9.25
CA LYS A 330 -1.72 4.27 10.15
C LYS A 330 -3.20 3.85 10.16
N PRO A 331 -3.84 3.74 11.33
CA PRO A 331 -5.25 3.41 11.40
C PRO A 331 -6.10 4.51 10.75
N THR A 332 -7.00 4.12 9.85
CA THR A 332 -7.75 5.05 9.00
C THR A 332 -9.17 5.33 9.48
N ASN A 333 -9.73 4.62 10.47
CA ASN A 333 -11.10 4.86 10.94
C ASN A 333 -11.29 4.54 12.44
N ASN A 334 -11.92 5.48 13.16
CA ASN A 334 -12.56 5.19 14.44
C ASN A 334 -14.02 4.80 14.15
N PHE A 335 -14.45 3.57 14.43
CA PHE A 335 -15.88 3.28 14.54
C PHE A 335 -16.31 3.45 15.99
N TYR A 336 -17.62 3.62 16.21
CA TYR A 336 -18.15 3.74 17.55
C TYR A 336 -19.30 2.76 17.77
N GLN A 337 -19.39 2.21 18.98
CA GLN A 337 -20.50 1.40 19.42
C GLN A 337 -21.36 2.20 20.39
N ILE A 338 -22.66 2.22 20.14
CA ILE A 338 -23.66 2.76 21.06
C ILE A 338 -24.20 1.62 21.92
N ILE A 339 -24.14 1.78 23.24
CA ILE A 339 -24.78 0.90 24.21
C ILE A 339 -25.92 1.71 24.84
N ASP A 340 -27.15 1.41 24.43
CA ASP A 340 -28.37 2.03 24.98
C ASP A 340 -28.94 1.14 26.09
N PHE A 341 -29.16 1.72 27.26
CA PHE A 341 -29.69 1.00 28.42
C PHE A 341 -31.18 0.66 28.29
N ASN A 342 -31.91 1.28 27.37
CA ASN A 342 -33.32 0.95 27.15
C ASN A 342 -33.47 -0.35 26.34
N ASP A 343 -32.62 -0.58 25.34
CA ASP A 343 -32.69 -1.75 24.45
C ASP A 343 -32.22 -3.05 25.13
N PHE A 344 -31.37 -2.96 26.16
CA PHE A 344 -30.81 -4.14 26.83
C PHE A 344 -31.83 -4.88 27.72
N THR A 345 -32.89 -4.20 28.16
CA THR A 345 -33.88 -4.75 29.11
C THR A 345 -34.78 -5.85 28.53
N GLU A 346 -35.02 -5.88 27.22
CA GLU A 346 -35.89 -6.90 26.60
C GLU A 346 -35.18 -8.22 26.27
N THR A 347 -33.87 -8.21 26.00
CA THR A 347 -33.19 -9.34 25.35
C THR A 347 -32.48 -10.28 26.33
N GLU A 348 -31.86 -9.77 27.41
CA GLU A 348 -31.16 -10.60 28.42
C GLU A 348 -31.99 -10.95 29.67
N SER A 349 -33.09 -10.23 29.94
CA SER A 349 -34.01 -10.59 31.04
C SER A 349 -34.64 -11.98 30.88
N ARG A 350 -34.64 -12.53 29.65
CA ARG A 350 -35.09 -13.90 29.34
C ARG A 350 -34.02 -14.98 29.57
N LEU A 351 -32.74 -14.62 29.75
CA LEU A 351 -31.62 -15.56 29.73
C LEU A 351 -30.88 -15.72 31.07
N ASN A 352 -31.00 -14.75 31.99
CA ASN A 352 -30.33 -14.81 33.29
C ASN A 352 -31.32 -15.16 34.43
N GLU A 353 -31.48 -16.46 34.71
CA GLU A 353 -32.07 -16.97 35.96
C GLU A 353 -31.09 -16.85 37.14
N VAL A 354 -30.60 -15.65 37.43
CA VAL A 354 -29.84 -15.41 38.67
C VAL A 354 -30.74 -14.64 39.64
N TYR A 355 -31.33 -15.41 40.55
CA TYR A 355 -32.13 -14.94 41.67
C TYR A 355 -31.31 -13.98 42.55
N SER A 356 -31.80 -12.76 42.76
CA SER A 356 -31.44 -11.97 43.95
C SER A 356 -32.65 -11.88 44.87
N SER A 357 -32.51 -12.47 46.07
CA SER A 357 -33.32 -12.40 47.28
C SER A 357 -34.70 -11.74 47.19
N ASP A 358 -35.72 -12.56 47.47
CA ASP A 358 -37.07 -12.20 47.85
C ASP A 358 -37.13 -10.96 48.76
N ILE A 359 -37.76 -9.89 48.28
CA ILE A 359 -38.59 -9.05 49.13
C ILE A 359 -40.03 -9.41 48.74
N ILE A 360 -40.59 -10.34 49.50
CA ILE A 360 -42.03 -10.56 49.53
C ILE A 360 -42.61 -9.38 50.29
N ASP A 361 -43.27 -8.46 49.58
CA ASP A 361 -44.25 -7.58 50.19
C ASP A 361 -45.64 -8.04 49.73
N ILE A 362 -46.47 -8.37 50.71
CA ILE A 362 -47.80 -8.94 50.54
C ILE A 362 -48.73 -7.78 50.22
N ASP A 363 -49.62 -7.97 49.24
CA ASP A 363 -50.66 -7.04 48.77
C ASP A 363 -50.27 -6.01 47.69
N ALA A 364 -50.22 -6.47 46.45
CA ALA A 364 -51.00 -5.89 45.35
C ALA A 364 -50.79 -6.72 44.07
N SER A 365 -51.83 -6.84 43.26
CA SER A 365 -51.77 -7.31 41.88
C SER A 365 -50.84 -6.40 41.07
N ILE A 366 -49.56 -6.76 40.97
CA ILE A 366 -48.55 -6.02 40.21
C ILE A 366 -47.96 -6.95 39.16
N GLU A 367 -48.07 -6.55 37.90
CA GLU A 367 -47.30 -7.12 36.80
C GLU A 367 -45.82 -7.19 37.19
N TYR A 368 -45.27 -8.40 37.21
CA TYR A 368 -43.83 -8.62 37.35
C TYR A 368 -43.10 -8.04 36.11
N ARG A 369 -42.82 -6.73 36.11
CA ARG A 369 -41.72 -6.18 35.31
C ARG A 369 -40.47 -6.18 36.17
N LYS A 370 -39.77 -7.32 36.18
CA LYS A 370 -38.38 -7.38 36.68
C LYS A 370 -37.50 -6.59 35.70
N TYR A 371 -37.28 -5.32 35.98
CA TYR A 371 -36.22 -4.55 35.34
C TYR A 371 -34.89 -4.87 36.05
N PRO A 372 -33.84 -5.27 35.32
CA PRO A 372 -32.50 -5.36 35.91
C PRO A 372 -32.08 -3.98 36.42
N ASN A 373 -31.65 -3.90 37.69
CA ASN A 373 -31.41 -2.65 38.43
C ASN A 373 -30.16 -1.84 37.97
N TYR A 374 -29.61 -2.10 36.78
CA TYR A 374 -28.37 -1.47 36.28
C TYR A 374 -28.46 0.05 36.20
N LYS A 375 -29.67 0.61 36.02
CA LYS A 375 -29.89 2.05 35.97
C LYS A 375 -29.47 2.77 37.28
N GLN A 376 -29.38 2.07 38.42
CA GLN A 376 -28.98 2.66 39.71
C GLN A 376 -27.68 2.10 40.29
N GLN A 377 -26.93 1.28 39.52
CA GLN A 377 -25.69 0.71 40.03
C GLN A 377 -24.57 1.76 40.07
N GLN A 378 -23.85 1.82 41.19
CA GLN A 378 -22.71 2.73 41.32
C GLN A 378 -21.59 2.39 40.35
N SER A 379 -21.39 1.10 40.02
CA SER A 379 -20.32 0.64 39.12
C SER A 379 -20.88 -0.26 38.04
N VAL A 380 -20.36 -0.12 36.82
CA VAL A 380 -20.87 -0.76 35.61
C VAL A 380 -19.71 -1.22 34.73
N ALA A 381 -19.61 -2.52 34.45
CA ALA A 381 -18.59 -3.11 33.60
C ALA A 381 -19.10 -3.27 32.16
N LEU A 382 -18.39 -2.72 31.16
CA LEU A 382 -18.90 -2.63 29.79
C LEU A 382 -19.13 -4.01 29.13
N THR A 383 -18.35 -5.01 29.49
CA THR A 383 -18.48 -6.39 28.97
C THR A 383 -19.75 -7.10 29.40
N ASP A 384 -20.40 -6.61 30.46
CA ASP A 384 -21.56 -7.26 31.07
C ASP A 384 -22.89 -6.70 30.53
N ILE A 385 -22.83 -5.58 29.78
CA ILE A 385 -24.00 -4.80 29.34
C ILE A 385 -24.28 -4.94 27.85
N ASP A 386 -23.37 -5.51 27.05
CA ASP A 386 -23.65 -5.68 25.62
C ASP A 386 -22.93 -6.89 25.01
N LYS A 387 -23.73 -7.77 24.42
CA LYS A 387 -23.24 -8.98 23.74
C LYS A 387 -22.38 -8.62 22.53
N TYR A 388 -22.71 -7.52 21.84
CA TYR A 388 -21.93 -7.08 20.68
C TYR A 388 -20.60 -6.43 21.10
N TYR A 389 -20.57 -5.61 22.16
CA TYR A 389 -19.35 -5.13 22.80
C TYR A 389 -18.44 -6.30 23.22
N LYS A 390 -19.01 -7.38 23.77
CA LYS A 390 -18.26 -8.61 24.10
C LYS A 390 -17.69 -9.29 22.86
N GLN A 391 -18.40 -9.29 21.73
CA GLN A 391 -17.89 -9.79 20.44
C GLN A 391 -16.74 -8.91 19.90
N ILE A 392 -16.88 -7.58 19.96
CA ILE A 392 -15.84 -6.61 19.57
C ILE A 392 -14.59 -6.72 20.46
N CYS A 393 -14.78 -7.00 21.76
CA CYS A 393 -13.68 -7.21 22.70
C CYS A 393 -12.81 -8.43 22.38
N ASN A 394 -13.31 -9.36 21.57
CA ASN A 394 -12.54 -10.50 21.06
C ASN A 394 -11.72 -10.17 19.81
N GLN A 395 -12.00 -9.05 19.13
CA GLN A 395 -11.24 -8.58 17.98
C GLN A 395 -9.98 -7.80 18.42
N SER A 396 -9.09 -7.42 17.50
CA SER A 396 -7.82 -6.74 17.81
C SER A 396 -7.93 -5.22 18.02
N TYR A 397 -9.13 -4.66 18.05
CA TYR A 397 -9.34 -3.21 18.14
C TYR A 397 -8.95 -2.64 19.50
N ASN A 398 -8.39 -1.42 19.53
CA ASN A 398 -8.20 -0.69 20.78
C ASN A 398 -9.39 0.23 21.04
N ILE A 399 -9.68 0.56 22.29
CA ILE A 399 -10.64 1.61 22.61
C ILE A 399 -9.90 2.92 22.82
N THR A 400 -10.37 3.99 22.19
CA THR A 400 -9.69 5.30 22.24
C THR A 400 -10.43 6.27 23.15
N LYS A 401 -11.76 6.26 23.13
CA LYS A 401 -12.59 7.16 23.93
C LYS A 401 -13.88 6.49 24.39
N ILE A 402 -14.37 6.92 25.53
CA ILE A 402 -15.70 6.58 26.03
C ILE A 402 -16.46 7.86 26.33
N VAL A 403 -17.67 7.96 25.79
CA VAL A 403 -18.61 9.03 26.10
C VAL A 403 -19.75 8.45 26.92
N ILE A 404 -20.07 9.11 28.02
CA ILE A 404 -21.12 8.75 28.97
C ILE A 404 -22.23 9.78 28.90
N PHE A 405 -23.47 9.33 28.79
CA PHE A 405 -24.68 10.13 28.96
C PHE A 405 -25.40 9.69 30.24
N PHE A 406 -25.81 10.66 31.06
CA PHE A 406 -26.38 10.39 32.37
C PHE A 406 -27.41 11.43 32.80
N SER A 407 -28.38 11.00 33.60
CA SER A 407 -29.46 11.82 34.14
C SER A 407 -29.64 11.60 35.66
N ASP A 408 -30.39 12.48 36.34
CA ASP A 408 -30.76 12.33 37.75
C ASP A 408 -32.17 11.73 37.94
N GLY A 409 -32.83 11.33 36.84
CA GLY A 409 -34.15 10.71 36.85
C GLY A 409 -35.32 11.64 37.17
N ILE A 410 -35.09 12.95 37.30
CA ILE A 410 -36.14 13.92 37.64
C ILE A 410 -36.86 14.36 36.36
N GLN A 411 -38.10 13.87 36.16
CA GLN A 411 -38.94 14.16 34.97
C GLN A 411 -39.73 15.48 35.05
N ASP A 412 -39.48 16.33 36.04
CA ASP A 412 -40.31 17.52 36.28
C ASP A 412 -39.92 18.66 35.32
N ASP A 413 -40.72 18.84 34.26
CA ASP A 413 -40.56 19.85 33.20
C ASP A 413 -40.48 21.31 33.72
N SER A 414 -40.84 21.53 34.98
CA SER A 414 -40.85 22.84 35.65
C SER A 414 -39.49 23.28 36.23
N ILE A 415 -38.49 22.39 36.29
CA ILE A 415 -37.11 22.67 36.75
C ILE A 415 -36.10 22.30 35.66
N LYS A 416 -36.27 22.82 34.44
CA LYS A 416 -35.32 22.62 33.31
C LYS A 416 -33.97 23.35 33.45
N SER A 417 -33.45 23.51 34.66
CA SER A 417 -32.15 24.18 34.89
C SER A 417 -31.27 23.58 35.98
N SER A 418 -31.52 22.36 36.45
CA SER A 418 -30.50 21.64 37.21
C SER A 418 -29.43 21.11 36.24
N ASN A 419 -28.26 21.75 36.23
CA ASN A 419 -27.06 21.19 35.60
C ASN A 419 -26.74 19.86 36.29
N VAL A 420 -27.24 18.75 35.74
CA VAL A 420 -26.97 17.41 36.25
C VAL A 420 -25.46 17.20 36.23
N SER A 421 -24.89 16.92 37.40
CA SER A 421 -23.46 16.85 37.60
C SER A 421 -23.08 15.62 38.40
N ALA A 422 -21.91 15.09 38.10
CA ALA A 422 -21.49 13.78 38.55
C ALA A 422 -19.97 13.69 38.57
N VAL A 423 -19.43 12.92 39.51
CA VAL A 423 -18.06 12.44 39.39
C VAL A 423 -18.12 11.02 38.88
N PHE A 424 -17.45 10.78 37.77
CA PHE A 424 -17.25 9.44 37.22
C PHE A 424 -15.78 9.07 37.33
N GLN A 425 -15.57 7.80 37.61
CA GLN A 425 -14.29 7.11 37.58
C GLN A 425 -14.36 6.06 36.47
N ILE A 426 -13.31 5.96 35.68
CA ILE A 426 -13.09 4.87 34.74
C ILE A 426 -11.77 4.21 35.07
N GLU A 427 -11.77 2.88 35.06
CA GLU A 427 -10.56 2.11 35.33
C GLU A 427 -10.54 0.84 34.52
N ASP A 428 -9.33 0.35 34.28
CA ASP A 428 -9.07 -1.06 34.03
C ASP A 428 -8.14 -1.58 35.16
N LYS A 429 -7.60 -2.79 35.02
CA LYS A 429 -6.69 -3.37 36.03
C LYS A 429 -5.39 -2.59 36.27
N GLU A 430 -4.96 -1.76 35.33
CA GLU A 430 -3.65 -1.06 35.30
C GLU A 430 -3.76 0.48 35.21
N HIS A 431 -4.85 1.01 34.66
CA HIS A 431 -5.07 2.40 34.32
C HIS A 431 -6.32 2.95 35.02
N PHE A 432 -6.27 4.21 35.41
CA PHE A 432 -7.34 4.87 36.18
C PHE A 432 -7.48 6.34 35.78
N GLN A 433 -8.72 6.81 35.60
CA GLN A 433 -9.05 8.22 35.39
C GLN A 433 -10.34 8.59 36.12
N ARG A 434 -10.31 9.70 36.85
CA ARG A 434 -11.47 10.26 37.59
C ARG A 434 -11.75 11.68 37.12
N LYS A 435 -13.00 11.98 36.77
CA LYS A 435 -13.40 13.28 36.22
C LYS A 435 -14.77 13.72 36.74
N TYR A 436 -14.90 15.03 36.94
CA TYR A 436 -16.17 15.69 37.23
C TYR A 436 -16.81 16.16 35.92
N PHE A 437 -18.10 15.86 35.75
CA PHE A 437 -18.88 16.19 34.56
C PHE A 437 -20.14 16.94 34.92
N THR A 438 -20.63 17.71 33.96
CA THR A 438 -21.79 18.59 34.07
C THR A 438 -22.66 18.45 32.83
N ASN A 439 -23.94 18.82 32.94
CA ASN A 439 -24.91 18.82 31.84
C ASN A 439 -25.23 17.41 31.30
N GLY A 440 -25.11 16.38 32.14
CA GLY A 440 -25.53 15.02 31.78
C GLY A 440 -24.69 14.32 30.71
N PHE A 441 -23.46 14.79 30.42
CA PHE A 441 -22.54 14.08 29.54
C PHE A 441 -21.08 14.15 30.01
N GLY A 442 -20.28 13.14 29.70
CA GLY A 442 -18.86 13.09 30.03
C GLY A 442 -18.02 12.33 29.01
N VAL A 443 -16.73 12.70 28.89
CA VAL A 443 -15.80 12.12 27.92
C VAL A 443 -14.50 11.68 28.61
N PHE A 444 -14.14 10.42 28.40
CA PHE A 444 -12.88 9.82 28.81
C PHE A 444 -12.01 9.49 27.59
N ASP A 445 -10.70 9.74 27.73
CA ASP A 445 -9.68 9.30 26.77
C ASP A 445 -9.04 8.06 27.41
N VAL A 446 -9.27 6.91 26.79
CA VAL A 446 -8.95 5.58 27.33
C VAL A 446 -7.99 4.83 26.41
N ARG A 447 -7.21 5.54 25.61
CA ARG A 447 -6.16 4.93 24.78
C ARG A 447 -5.19 4.13 25.67
N GLY A 448 -5.01 2.86 25.32
CA GLY A 448 -4.16 1.93 26.06
C GLY A 448 -4.86 1.16 27.18
N TYR A 449 -6.13 1.45 27.48
CA TYR A 449 -6.88 0.68 28.47
C TYR A 449 -7.25 -0.71 27.91
N ASP A 450 -7.25 -1.74 28.76
CA ASP A 450 -7.76 -3.07 28.46
C ASP A 450 -9.28 -3.04 28.35
N LYS A 451 -9.76 -2.96 27.10
CA LYS A 451 -11.17 -2.93 26.74
C LYS A 451 -12.02 -4.07 27.34
N ARG A 452 -11.42 -5.19 27.76
CA ARG A 452 -12.15 -6.31 28.37
C ARG A 452 -12.47 -6.10 29.84
N ASN A 453 -11.79 -5.16 30.50
CA ASN A 453 -11.86 -4.97 31.95
C ASN A 453 -12.25 -3.53 32.33
N ILE A 454 -12.87 -2.77 31.41
CA ILE A 454 -13.28 -1.40 31.69
C ILE A 454 -14.48 -1.38 32.63
N ILE A 455 -14.29 -0.70 33.76
CA ILE A 455 -15.33 -0.45 34.76
C ILE A 455 -15.53 1.06 34.88
N ILE A 456 -16.78 1.48 34.83
CA ILE A 456 -17.20 2.86 35.03
C ILE A 456 -17.95 2.95 36.35
N THR A 457 -17.48 3.82 37.25
CA THR A 457 -18.07 4.04 38.57
C THR A 457 -18.55 5.48 38.72
N SER A 458 -19.84 5.65 39.05
CA SER A 458 -20.42 6.89 39.53
C SER A 458 -20.25 6.99 41.05
N GLU A 459 -19.66 8.08 41.53
CA GLU A 459 -19.55 8.34 42.98
C GLU A 459 -20.86 8.81 43.61
N ARG A 460 -21.89 9.10 42.80
CA ARG A 460 -23.24 9.41 43.28
C ARG A 460 -24.16 8.23 42.98
N GLY A 461 -24.78 7.66 44.02
CA GLY A 461 -25.69 6.51 43.90
C GLY A 461 -27.03 6.79 43.21
N ASN A 462 -27.40 8.06 42.99
CA ASN A 462 -28.69 8.45 42.42
C ASN A 462 -28.61 8.89 40.95
N ILE A 463 -27.55 8.51 40.23
CA ILE A 463 -27.38 8.84 38.81
C ILE A 463 -27.87 7.66 37.97
N LEU A 464 -28.64 7.98 36.93
CA LEU A 464 -29.07 7.03 35.92
C LEU A 464 -28.17 7.11 34.69
N TYR A 465 -27.64 5.97 34.25
CA TYR A 465 -26.93 5.88 32.98
C TYR A 465 -27.93 5.81 31.83
N ASP A 466 -27.85 6.76 30.90
CA ASP A 466 -28.74 6.79 29.73
C ASP A 466 -28.11 6.00 28.58
N LYS A 467 -26.83 6.26 28.28
CA LYS A 467 -26.13 5.69 27.12
C LYS A 467 -24.61 5.76 27.26
N PHE A 468 -23.92 4.76 26.72
CA PHE A 468 -22.48 4.82 26.48
C PHE A 468 -22.16 4.82 24.98
N ILE A 469 -21.15 5.59 24.58
CA ILE A 469 -20.57 5.51 23.23
C ILE A 469 -19.09 5.18 23.36
N CYS A 470 -18.69 4.00 22.89
CA CYS A 470 -17.32 3.52 22.90
C CYS A 470 -16.70 3.70 21.51
N PHE A 471 -15.60 4.43 21.41
CA PHE A 471 -14.86 4.63 20.16
C PHE A 471 -13.73 3.60 20.06
N PHE A 472 -13.74 2.81 19.01
CA PHE A 472 -12.76 1.79 18.72
C PHE A 472 -11.87 2.21 17.55
N ASP A 473 -10.58 1.98 17.72
CA ASP A 473 -9.59 2.02 16.67
C ASP A 473 -9.75 0.76 15.81
N ILE A 474 -10.21 0.89 14.56
CA ILE A 474 -10.14 -0.21 13.60
C ILE A 474 -8.65 -0.40 13.34
N GLY A 475 -8.08 -1.43 13.97
CA GLY A 475 -6.65 -1.67 14.00
C GLY A 475 -5.98 -1.52 12.65
N SER A 476 -4.72 -1.10 12.68
CA SER A 476 -3.88 -0.91 11.50
C SER A 476 -4.00 -2.05 10.51
N ARG A 477 -4.33 -1.71 9.26
CA ARG A 477 -4.23 -2.66 8.15
C ARG A 477 -2.77 -3.08 8.01
N ILE A 478 -2.55 -4.39 7.89
CA ILE A 478 -1.25 -4.98 7.57
C ILE A 478 -1.30 -5.40 6.11
N ALA A 479 -0.28 -5.01 5.34
CA ALA A 479 -0.17 -5.35 3.93
C ALA A 479 1.26 -5.76 3.60
N ASP A 480 1.40 -6.88 2.89
CA ASP A 480 2.67 -7.34 2.34
C ASP A 480 2.74 -6.93 0.87
N MET A 481 3.66 -6.05 0.53
CA MET A 481 3.72 -5.42 -0.80
C MET A 481 5.16 -5.11 -1.23
N ASN A 482 5.39 -5.11 -2.54
CA ASN A 482 6.65 -4.69 -3.13
C ASN A 482 6.75 -3.17 -3.19
N ILE A 483 7.95 -2.64 -3.02
CA ILE A 483 8.19 -1.23 -3.32
C ILE A 483 8.07 -1.02 -4.83
N ARG A 484 7.10 -0.22 -5.26
CA ARG A 484 6.90 0.13 -6.67
C ARG A 484 7.69 1.36 -7.06
N THR A 485 7.61 2.42 -6.23
CA THR A 485 8.42 3.62 -6.41
C THR A 485 8.96 4.14 -5.08
N ILE A 486 10.14 4.78 -5.14
CA ILE A 486 10.71 5.58 -4.06
C ILE A 486 10.96 6.97 -4.61
N ASP A 487 10.39 7.97 -3.96
CA ASP A 487 10.47 9.36 -4.40
C ASP A 487 11.27 10.18 -3.38
N TYR A 488 12.44 10.68 -3.79
CA TYR A 488 13.32 11.50 -2.98
C TYR A 488 13.12 12.98 -3.34
N LYS A 489 12.41 13.71 -2.48
CA LYS A 489 12.07 15.12 -2.67
C LYS A 489 12.78 15.98 -1.65
N PHE A 490 13.67 16.86 -2.12
CA PHE A 490 14.24 17.90 -1.30
C PHE A 490 13.67 19.25 -1.69
N GLU A 491 13.03 19.91 -0.72
CA GLU A 491 12.54 21.28 -0.86
C GLU A 491 12.56 21.95 0.51
N LYS A 492 12.76 23.28 0.55
CA LYS A 492 12.72 24.09 1.79
C LYS A 492 13.62 23.55 2.92
N ASN A 493 14.80 23.04 2.58
CA ASN A 493 15.76 22.43 3.50
C ASN A 493 15.21 21.19 4.24
N SER A 494 14.31 20.45 3.60
CA SER A 494 13.77 19.20 4.12
C SER A 494 13.77 18.14 3.02
N LEU A 495 14.30 16.95 3.34
CA LEU A 495 14.22 15.76 2.50
C LEU A 495 13.01 14.93 2.92
N ASN A 496 12.05 14.78 2.03
CA ASN A 496 10.94 13.85 2.13
C ASN A 496 11.22 12.64 1.26
N ILE A 497 10.97 11.46 1.80
CA ILE A 497 11.06 10.19 1.06
C ILE A 497 9.69 9.56 1.11
N ASP A 498 9.05 9.47 -0.04
CA ASP A 498 7.73 8.86 -0.17
C ASP A 498 7.85 7.53 -0.90
N LEU A 499 7.00 6.57 -0.53
CA LEU A 499 6.98 5.23 -1.13
C LEU A 499 5.61 4.95 -1.71
N GLU A 500 5.57 4.30 -2.86
CA GLU A 500 4.38 3.60 -3.34
C GLU A 500 4.65 2.11 -3.26
N LEU A 501 3.81 1.38 -2.53
CA LEU A 501 3.85 -0.08 -2.44
C LEU A 501 2.65 -0.67 -3.18
N ALA A 502 2.87 -1.78 -3.87
CA ALA A 502 1.82 -2.55 -4.55
C ALA A 502 2.17 -4.04 -4.59
N LYS A 503 1.17 -4.90 -4.76
CA LYS A 503 1.41 -6.29 -5.21
C LYS A 503 1.95 -6.23 -6.64
N MET A 504 3.04 -6.94 -6.90
CA MET A 504 4.00 -6.54 -7.92
C MET A 504 3.39 -6.38 -9.32
N ASN A 505 3.70 -5.23 -9.95
CA ASN A 505 3.89 -5.05 -11.40
C ASN A 505 4.34 -3.62 -11.72
N ILE A 506 5.32 -3.47 -12.60
CA ILE A 506 5.88 -2.17 -13.02
C ILE A 506 4.94 -1.48 -13.98
N ASN A 507 4.46 -2.23 -14.98
CA ASN A 507 3.43 -1.81 -15.90
C ASN A 507 2.04 -2.25 -15.40
N LEU A 508 1.07 -1.31 -15.43
CA LEU A 508 -0.34 -1.59 -15.08
C LEU A 508 -0.94 -2.75 -15.92
N THR A 509 -0.36 -3.02 -17.09
CA THR A 509 -0.74 -4.01 -18.09
C THR A 509 -0.58 -5.46 -17.61
N ASN A 510 0.36 -5.78 -16.73
CA ASN A 510 0.62 -7.17 -16.31
C ASN A 510 -0.48 -7.76 -15.40
N TYR A 511 -1.35 -6.93 -14.82
CA TYR A 511 -2.60 -7.43 -14.23
C TYR A 511 -3.54 -8.01 -15.30
N LEU A 512 -3.57 -7.39 -16.50
CA LEU A 512 -4.21 -7.95 -17.70
C LEU A 512 -3.48 -9.20 -18.18
N TYR A 513 -2.16 -9.31 -17.98
CA TYR A 513 -1.42 -10.53 -18.27
C TYR A 513 -1.74 -11.68 -17.32
N ASN A 514 -1.89 -11.46 -16.01
CA ASN A 514 -2.35 -12.49 -15.07
C ASN A 514 -3.78 -12.97 -15.38
N GLN A 515 -4.60 -12.03 -15.85
CA GLN A 515 -5.89 -12.27 -16.46
C GLN A 515 -5.67 -13.13 -17.75
N GLU A 516 -4.76 -12.76 -18.62
CA GLU A 516 -4.44 -13.50 -19.85
C GLU A 516 -3.79 -14.87 -19.63
N GLU A 517 -3.01 -15.08 -18.58
CA GLU A 517 -2.39 -16.35 -18.21
C GLU A 517 -3.39 -17.29 -17.55
N ARG A 518 -4.35 -16.76 -16.78
CA ARG A 518 -5.54 -17.53 -16.38
C ARG A 518 -6.36 -17.94 -17.61
N ARG A 519 -6.52 -17.04 -18.59
CA ARG A 519 -7.14 -17.36 -19.90
C ARG A 519 -6.35 -18.45 -20.65
N LYS A 520 -5.03 -18.32 -20.83
CA LYS A 520 -4.15 -19.27 -21.51
C LYS A 520 -4.04 -20.61 -20.78
N ASN A 521 -4.02 -20.64 -19.44
CA ASN A 521 -4.08 -21.88 -18.67
C ASN A 521 -5.44 -22.56 -18.77
N LEU A 522 -6.54 -21.80 -18.80
CA LEU A 522 -7.86 -22.34 -19.11
C LEU A 522 -7.92 -22.90 -20.56
N GLU A 523 -7.33 -22.21 -21.54
CA GLU A 523 -7.16 -22.71 -22.92
C GLU A 523 -6.31 -23.99 -22.98
N ARG A 524 -5.23 -24.07 -22.20
CA ARG A 524 -4.38 -25.26 -22.11
C ARG A 524 -5.10 -26.44 -21.45
N ILE A 525 -5.92 -26.18 -20.43
CA ILE A 525 -6.80 -27.19 -19.85
C ILE A 525 -7.75 -27.71 -20.93
N LEU A 526 -8.32 -26.85 -21.77
CA LEU A 526 -9.22 -27.23 -22.87
C LEU A 526 -8.53 -28.07 -23.97
N ASN A 527 -7.29 -27.73 -24.32
CA ASN A 527 -6.53 -28.50 -25.31
C ASN A 527 -6.07 -29.87 -24.80
N ASN A 528 -5.89 -30.02 -23.49
CA ASN A 528 -5.46 -31.29 -22.86
C ASN A 528 -6.63 -32.13 -22.32
N SER A 529 -7.78 -31.54 -22.01
CA SER A 529 -9.01 -32.25 -21.73
C SER A 529 -9.67 -32.66 -23.04
N GLY A 530 -9.03 -33.59 -23.76
CA GLY A 530 -9.67 -34.32 -24.84
C GLY A 530 -10.84 -35.13 -24.27
N PHE A 531 -12.02 -34.55 -24.32
CA PHE A 531 -13.29 -35.26 -24.37
C PHE A 531 -13.94 -34.99 -25.71
#